data_AF-A0A6G1MF87-F1
#
_entry.id   AF-A0A6G1MF87-F1
#
_cell.length_a   1.000
_cell.length_b   1.000
_cell.length_c   1.000
_cell.angle_alpha   90.00
_cell.angle_beta   90.00
_cell.angle_gamma   90.00
#
_symmetry.space_group_name_H-M   'P 1'
#
loop_
_entity.id
_entity.type
_entity.pdbx_description
1 polymer ?
#
loop_
_entity_poly.entity_id
_entity_poly.type
_entity_poly.pdbx_seq_one_letter_code
_entity_poly.pdbx_strand_id
1 'polypeptide(L)'
;MTTYQPPTPQLRKKILTTLFISLLLDLLSFTLILPLFPQLLAHYQALESTYTNPTLLRTTFAYLNSFKAAFSRPISSRFDVVLLGGAMGSLFSFLQAFSAPIIGSISDKSGRRTALLYSMLGNILSVLIWVFAVDFPTFVASRIVGGLSEGNVQLAIAIATDVSSEDNRGATLALVGVAFSIAFTDGLFIFQASRDKTTIYNFEEIQHDIRRI
;
A
#
# COMPACT_ATOMS: atom_id res chain seq x y z
N MET A 1 -25.96 33.17 10.52
CA MET A 1 -25.73 32.44 9.25
C MET A 1 -24.37 32.87 8.71
N THR A 2 -23.33 32.05 8.85
CA THR A 2 -22.02 32.34 8.25
C THR A 2 -22.13 32.11 6.74
N THR A 3 -22.02 33.17 5.95
CA THR A 3 -21.99 33.10 4.49
C THR A 3 -20.81 32.25 4.05
N TYR A 4 -21.07 31.08 3.44
CA TYR A 4 -20.06 30.25 2.80
C TYR A 4 -19.41 31.05 1.66
N GLN A 5 -18.18 31.49 1.86
CA GLN A 5 -17.37 32.11 0.82
C GLN A 5 -16.54 31.02 0.15
N PRO A 6 -16.61 30.85 -1.18
CA PRO A 6 -15.78 29.89 -1.88
C PRO A 6 -14.30 30.22 -1.64
N PRO A 7 -13.42 29.21 -1.49
CA PRO A 7 -12.01 29.44 -1.26
C PRO A 7 -11.40 30.25 -2.41
N THR A 8 -10.50 31.19 -2.08
CA THR A 8 -9.81 31.97 -3.10
C THR A 8 -9.07 31.04 -4.08
N PRO A 9 -8.89 31.42 -5.37
CA PRO A 9 -8.23 30.56 -6.35
C PRO A 9 -6.83 30.08 -5.90
N GLN A 10 -6.11 30.93 -5.16
CA GLN A 10 -4.79 30.60 -4.61
C GLN A 10 -4.87 29.57 -3.49
N LEU A 11 -5.86 29.68 -2.60
CA LEU A 11 -6.09 28.73 -1.52
C LEU A 11 -6.53 27.37 -2.07
N ARG A 12 -7.44 27.36 -3.05
CA ARG A 12 -7.85 26.13 -3.76
C ARG A 12 -6.65 25.41 -4.37
N LYS A 13 -5.79 26.12 -5.11
CA LYS A 13 -4.57 25.54 -5.70
C LYS A 13 -3.68 24.91 -4.64
N LYS A 14 -3.44 25.60 -3.51
CA LYS A 14 -2.64 25.05 -2.40
C LYS A 14 -3.23 23.77 -1.80
N ILE A 15 -4.54 23.74 -1.58
CA ILE A 15 -5.23 22.55 -1.05
C ILE A 15 -5.08 21.38 -2.03
N LEU A 16 -5.39 21.59 -3.29
CA LEU A 16 -5.32 20.54 -4.32
C LEU A 16 -3.90 20.03 -4.52
N THR A 17 -2.89 20.90 -4.55
CA THR A 17 -1.48 20.47 -4.63
C THR A 17 -1.07 19.65 -3.40
N THR A 18 -1.48 20.06 -2.21
CA THR A 18 -1.18 19.31 -0.98
C THR A 18 -1.83 17.93 -1.02
N LEU A 19 -3.12 17.85 -1.38
CA LEU A 19 -3.86 16.60 -1.53
C LEU A 19 -3.21 15.68 -2.57
N PHE A 20 -2.85 16.23 -3.73
CA PHE A 20 -2.23 15.47 -4.81
C PHE A 20 -0.90 14.86 -4.36
N ILE A 21 -0.01 15.66 -3.74
CA ILE A 21 1.29 15.17 -3.27
C ILE A 21 1.09 14.12 -2.17
N SER A 22 0.20 14.37 -1.20
CA SER A 22 -0.06 13.42 -0.12
C SER A 22 -0.58 12.08 -0.64
N LEU A 23 -1.52 12.13 -1.58
CA LEU A 23 -2.11 10.95 -2.18
C LEU A 23 -1.09 10.19 -3.03
N LEU A 24 -0.27 10.91 -3.80
CA LEU A 24 0.76 10.31 -4.64
C LEU A 24 1.80 9.55 -3.80
N LEU A 25 2.29 10.16 -2.71
CA LEU A 25 3.26 9.52 -1.82
C LEU A 25 2.71 8.27 -1.15
N ASP A 26 1.44 8.32 -0.76
CA ASP A 26 0.76 7.19 -0.15
C ASP A 26 0.57 6.03 -1.13
N LEU A 27 0.03 6.33 -2.31
CA LEU A 27 -0.17 5.33 -3.35
C LEU A 27 1.15 4.73 -3.82
N LEU A 28 2.22 5.52 -3.89
CA LEU A 28 3.55 5.02 -4.25
C LEU A 28 4.09 4.04 -3.18
N SER A 29 3.87 4.34 -1.91
CA SER A 29 4.24 3.43 -0.81
C SER A 29 3.46 2.11 -0.89
N PHE A 30 2.18 2.17 -1.24
CA PHE A 30 1.33 1.01 -1.46
C PHE A 30 1.74 0.19 -2.69
N THR A 31 1.98 0.84 -3.83
CA THR A 31 2.26 0.17 -5.10
C THR A 31 3.63 -0.48 -5.15
N LEU A 32 4.62 0.06 -4.44
CA LEU A 32 5.96 -0.52 -4.33
C LEU A 32 5.95 -1.94 -3.74
N ILE A 33 4.97 -2.27 -2.90
CA ILE A 33 4.87 -3.58 -2.26
C ILE A 33 4.50 -4.66 -3.28
N LEU A 34 3.65 -4.34 -4.27
CA LEU A 34 3.14 -5.31 -5.24
C LEU A 34 4.24 -6.05 -6.01
N PRO A 35 5.23 -5.38 -6.62
CA PRO A 35 6.31 -6.07 -7.31
C PRO A 35 7.36 -6.66 -6.36
N LEU A 36 7.50 -6.14 -5.12
CA LEU A 36 8.39 -6.69 -4.10
C LEU A 36 7.83 -7.97 -3.45
N PHE A 37 6.52 -8.14 -3.46
CA PHE A 37 5.82 -9.20 -2.74
C PHE A 37 6.35 -10.61 -3.02
N PRO A 38 6.60 -11.03 -4.29
CA PRO A 38 7.16 -12.35 -4.57
C PRO A 38 8.54 -12.59 -3.93
N GLN A 39 9.38 -11.57 -3.86
CA GLN A 39 10.71 -11.65 -3.28
C GLN A 39 10.66 -11.68 -1.75
N LEU A 40 9.81 -10.84 -1.14
CA LEU A 40 9.56 -10.86 0.30
C LEU A 40 9.07 -12.24 0.73
N LEU A 41 8.16 -12.82 -0.04
CA LEU A 41 7.63 -14.15 0.23
C LEU A 41 8.71 -15.24 0.13
N ALA A 42 9.54 -15.21 -0.90
CA ALA A 42 10.66 -16.14 -1.05
C ALA A 42 11.66 -16.00 0.13
N HIS A 43 11.94 -14.77 0.56
CA HIS A 43 12.80 -14.49 1.70
C HIS A 43 12.23 -15.07 3.00
N TYR A 44 10.96 -14.84 3.30
CA TYR A 44 10.32 -15.38 4.50
C TYR A 44 10.21 -16.92 4.46
N GLN A 45 9.93 -17.51 3.30
CA GLN A 45 9.96 -18.98 3.15
C GLN A 45 11.34 -19.56 3.45
N ALA A 46 12.41 -18.89 2.99
CA ALA A 46 13.77 -19.32 3.25
C ALA A 46 14.12 -19.24 4.75
N LEU A 47 13.77 -18.13 5.42
CA LEU A 47 13.96 -17.96 6.86
C LEU A 47 13.21 -19.04 7.66
N GLU A 48 11.97 -19.34 7.28
CA GLU A 48 11.12 -20.27 8.00
C GLU A 48 11.39 -21.75 7.72
N SER A 49 12.22 -22.07 6.73
CA SER A 49 12.68 -23.46 6.50
C SER A 49 13.44 -24.01 7.71
N THR A 50 14.02 -23.15 8.54
CA THR A 50 14.79 -23.48 9.73
C THR A 50 13.91 -23.74 10.98
N TYR A 51 12.69 -23.23 11.02
CA TYR A 51 11.81 -23.37 12.18
C TYR A 51 11.04 -24.70 12.16
N THR A 52 11.00 -25.36 13.31
CA THR A 52 10.26 -26.63 13.51
C THR A 52 8.78 -26.41 13.85
N ASN A 53 8.45 -25.28 14.47
CA ASN A 53 7.08 -24.93 14.86
C ASN A 53 6.25 -24.41 13.67
N PRO A 54 4.92 -24.59 13.66
CA PRO A 54 4.05 -24.02 12.64
C PRO A 54 4.08 -22.49 12.71
N THR A 55 4.56 -21.86 11.65
CA THR A 55 4.60 -20.41 11.47
C THR A 55 3.30 -19.89 10.86
N LEU A 56 3.03 -18.59 10.99
CA LEU A 56 1.84 -17.97 10.38
C LEU A 56 1.81 -18.23 8.87
N LEU A 57 2.95 -18.07 8.19
CA LEU A 57 3.07 -18.26 6.76
C LEU A 57 2.76 -19.71 6.34
N ARG A 58 3.31 -20.72 7.04
CA ARG A 58 2.99 -22.14 6.77
C ARG A 58 1.51 -22.43 6.97
N THR A 59 0.91 -21.90 8.03
CA THR A 59 -0.52 -22.03 8.30
C THR A 59 -1.35 -21.38 7.18
N THR A 60 -0.98 -20.18 6.73
CA THR A 60 -1.65 -19.52 5.60
C THR A 60 -1.52 -20.33 4.32
N PHE A 61 -0.34 -20.88 4.01
CA PHE A 61 -0.18 -21.77 2.86
C PHE A 61 -0.99 -23.06 2.97
N ALA A 62 -1.16 -23.62 4.17
CA ALA A 62 -2.01 -24.78 4.39
C ALA A 62 -3.48 -24.44 4.03
N TYR A 63 -4.00 -23.30 4.49
CA TYR A 63 -5.32 -22.83 4.10
C TYR A 63 -5.45 -22.58 2.59
N LEU A 64 -4.43 -21.97 1.95
CA LEU A 64 -4.41 -21.78 0.50
C LEU A 64 -4.40 -23.11 -0.25
N ASN A 65 -3.67 -24.11 0.24
CA ASN A 65 -3.66 -25.45 -0.34
C ASN A 65 -5.02 -26.14 -0.20
N SER A 66 -5.68 -26.02 0.95
CA SER A 66 -7.05 -26.51 1.15
C SER A 66 -8.04 -25.80 0.22
N PHE A 67 -7.90 -24.48 0.04
CA PHE A 67 -8.70 -23.71 -0.91
C PHE A 67 -8.48 -24.19 -2.35
N LYS A 68 -7.23 -24.40 -2.77
CA LYS A 68 -6.90 -24.95 -4.10
C LYS A 68 -7.50 -26.34 -4.31
N ALA A 69 -7.47 -27.19 -3.29
CA ALA A 69 -8.01 -28.55 -3.34
C ALA A 69 -9.54 -28.59 -3.48
N ALA A 70 -10.24 -27.49 -3.14
CA ALA A 70 -11.69 -27.39 -3.35
C ALA A 70 -12.06 -27.28 -4.85
N PHE A 71 -11.11 -26.95 -5.72
CA PHE A 71 -11.36 -26.86 -7.16
C PHE A 71 -11.14 -28.20 -7.86
N SER A 72 -11.99 -28.51 -8.85
CA SER A 72 -11.91 -29.76 -9.64
C SER A 72 -10.69 -29.86 -10.57
N ARG A 73 -9.81 -28.86 -10.60
CA ARG A 73 -8.60 -28.83 -11.43
C ARG A 73 -7.36 -28.65 -10.55
N PRO A 74 -6.26 -29.38 -10.81
CA PRO A 74 -5.03 -29.21 -10.05
C PRO A 74 -4.43 -27.82 -10.30
N ILE A 75 -4.39 -26.98 -9.26
CA ILE A 75 -3.78 -25.66 -9.31
C ILE A 75 -2.30 -25.79 -8.94
N SER A 76 -1.42 -25.47 -9.89
CA SER A 76 0.03 -25.49 -9.73
C SER A 76 0.53 -24.48 -8.70
N SER A 77 1.59 -24.81 -7.97
CA SER A 77 2.23 -23.97 -6.94
C SER A 77 2.73 -22.60 -7.42
N ARG A 78 2.93 -22.41 -8.74
CA ARG A 78 3.25 -21.08 -9.31
C ARG A 78 2.21 -20.01 -9.01
N PHE A 79 0.96 -20.40 -8.72
CA PHE A 79 -0.12 -19.47 -8.39
C PHE A 79 -0.17 -19.12 -6.90
N ASP A 80 0.66 -19.74 -6.06
CA ASP A 80 0.60 -19.55 -4.62
C ASP A 80 0.94 -18.11 -4.22
N VAL A 81 1.90 -17.50 -4.92
CA VAL A 81 2.24 -16.08 -4.78
C VAL A 81 1.03 -15.20 -5.13
N VAL A 82 0.33 -15.52 -6.22
CA VAL A 82 -0.83 -14.74 -6.70
C VAL A 82 -2.00 -14.88 -5.73
N LEU A 83 -2.28 -16.09 -5.27
CA LEU A 83 -3.35 -16.37 -4.30
C LEU A 83 -3.08 -15.72 -2.95
N LEU A 84 -1.85 -15.79 -2.45
CA LEU A 84 -1.48 -15.13 -1.21
C LEU A 84 -1.54 -13.61 -1.35
N GLY A 85 -1.05 -13.05 -2.46
CA GLY A 85 -1.17 -11.63 -2.76
C GLY A 85 -2.63 -11.18 -2.82
N GLY A 86 -3.51 -11.97 -3.45
CA GLY A 86 -4.95 -11.72 -3.50
C GLY A 86 -5.63 -11.82 -2.13
N ALA A 87 -5.21 -12.77 -1.28
CA ALA A 87 -5.69 -12.88 0.10
C ALA A 87 -5.26 -11.68 0.95
N MET A 88 -4.01 -11.24 0.82
CA MET A 88 -3.49 -10.04 1.48
C MET A 88 -4.20 -8.77 1.02
N GLY A 89 -4.44 -8.63 -0.29
CA GLY A 89 -5.23 -7.53 -0.85
C GLY A 89 -6.68 -7.54 -0.35
N SER A 90 -7.29 -8.72 -0.24
CA SER A 90 -8.63 -8.88 0.32
C SER A 90 -8.68 -8.45 1.80
N LEU A 91 -7.70 -8.87 2.62
CA LEU A 91 -7.59 -8.46 4.02
C LEU A 91 -7.47 -6.93 4.12
N PHE A 92 -6.61 -6.34 3.30
CA PHE A 92 -6.41 -4.90 3.26
C PHE A 92 -7.71 -4.14 2.91
N SER A 93 -8.37 -4.54 1.83
CA SER A 93 -9.66 -3.96 1.41
C SER A 93 -10.76 -4.15 2.46
N PHE A 94 -10.77 -5.28 3.15
CA PHE A 94 -11.73 -5.55 4.23
C PHE A 94 -11.52 -4.60 5.42
N LEU A 95 -10.27 -4.40 5.84
CA LEU A 95 -9.94 -3.44 6.89
C LEU A 95 -10.25 -2.01 6.47
N GLN A 96 -9.98 -1.65 5.21
CA GLN A 96 -10.33 -0.35 4.65
C GLN A 96 -11.84 -0.14 4.65
N ALA A 97 -12.64 -1.14 4.27
CA ALA A 97 -14.09 -1.05 4.27
C ALA A 97 -14.65 -0.78 5.68
N PHE A 98 -14.00 -1.31 6.73
CA PHE A 98 -14.37 -1.05 8.12
C PHE A 98 -13.85 0.29 8.64
N SER A 99 -12.64 0.69 8.26
CA SER A 99 -12.02 1.93 8.72
C SER A 99 -12.59 3.18 8.04
N ALA A 100 -13.00 3.08 6.77
CA ALA A 100 -13.48 4.22 5.99
C ALA A 100 -14.69 4.94 6.63
N PRO A 101 -15.76 4.26 7.10
CA PRO A 101 -16.86 4.93 7.81
C PRO A 101 -16.41 5.56 9.13
N ILE A 102 -15.49 4.90 9.86
CA ILE A 102 -14.99 5.39 11.15
C ILE A 102 -14.21 6.69 10.94
N ILE A 103 -13.23 6.67 10.02
CA ILE A 103 -12.42 7.84 9.66
C ILE A 103 -13.29 8.96 9.10
N GLY A 104 -14.30 8.63 8.27
CA GLY A 104 -15.29 9.59 7.78
C GLY A 104 -16.03 10.28 8.91
N SER A 105 -16.55 9.52 9.89
CA SER A 105 -17.26 10.08 11.04
C SER A 105 -16.37 10.96 11.94
N ILE A 106 -15.09 10.61 12.09
CA ILE A 106 -14.10 11.39 12.84
C ILE A 106 -13.79 12.69 12.08
N SER A 107 -13.68 12.62 10.76
CA SER A 107 -13.46 13.75 9.87
C SER A 107 -14.59 14.77 9.94
N ASP A 108 -15.84 14.31 9.99
CA ASP A 108 -17.01 15.19 10.07
C ASP A 108 -17.05 15.95 11.41
N LYS A 109 -16.54 15.37 12.49
CA LYS A 109 -16.50 16.00 13.83
C LYS A 109 -15.25 16.86 14.08
N SER A 110 -14.08 16.38 13.66
CA SER A 110 -12.77 16.97 13.98
C SER A 110 -12.17 17.81 12.85
N GLY A 111 -12.88 17.86 11.71
CA GLY A 111 -12.44 18.51 10.48
C GLY A 111 -11.63 17.59 9.57
N ARG A 112 -11.84 17.76 8.26
CA ARG A 112 -11.24 16.93 7.20
C ARG A 112 -9.71 16.95 7.18
N ARG A 113 -9.11 18.11 7.48
CA ARG A 113 -7.64 18.26 7.55
C ARG A 113 -7.04 17.40 8.66
N THR A 114 -7.66 17.39 9.84
CA THR A 114 -7.18 16.66 11.01
C THR A 114 -7.27 15.16 10.77
N ALA A 115 -8.38 14.68 10.22
CA ALA A 115 -8.56 13.27 9.88
C ALA A 115 -7.57 12.80 8.80
N LEU A 116 -7.28 13.63 7.80
CA LEU A 116 -6.27 13.31 6.78
C LEU A 116 -4.89 13.14 7.41
N LEU A 117 -4.49 14.03 8.34
CA LEU A 117 -3.19 13.92 9.03
C LEU A 117 -3.09 12.65 9.89
N TYR A 118 -4.15 12.27 10.60
CA TYR A 118 -4.16 11.03 11.38
C TYR A 118 -4.03 9.79 10.49
N SER A 119 -4.73 9.76 9.36
CA SER A 119 -4.60 8.69 8.36
C SER A 119 -3.19 8.60 7.80
N MET A 120 -2.57 9.74 7.46
CA MET A 120 -1.18 9.77 6.99
C MET A 120 -0.18 9.30 8.06
N LEU A 121 -0.38 9.67 9.32
CA LEU A 121 0.47 9.19 10.43
C LEU A 121 0.36 7.66 10.60
N GLY A 122 -0.84 7.11 10.46
CA GLY A 122 -1.06 5.66 10.47
C GLY A 122 -0.35 4.95 9.31
N ASN A 123 -0.37 5.54 8.11
CA ASN A 123 0.36 5.00 6.96
C ASN A 123 1.88 5.07 7.12
N ILE A 124 2.40 6.16 7.70
CA ILE A 124 3.83 6.24 8.08
C ILE A 124 4.18 5.14 9.09
N LEU A 125 3.33 4.91 10.11
CA LEU A 125 3.55 3.86 11.09
C LEU A 125 3.54 2.46 10.44
N SER A 126 2.62 2.21 9.52
CA SER A 126 2.58 0.98 8.70
C SER A 126 3.88 0.77 7.94
N VAL A 127 4.39 1.80 7.26
CA VAL A 127 5.67 1.73 6.53
C VAL A 127 6.84 1.50 7.48
N LEU A 128 6.86 2.14 8.65
CA LEU A 128 7.90 1.92 9.66
C LEU A 128 7.90 0.47 10.16
N ILE A 129 6.73 -0.09 10.50
CA ILE A 129 6.62 -1.51 10.89
C ILE A 129 7.12 -2.41 9.76
N TRP A 130 6.80 -2.09 8.51
CA TRP A 130 7.26 -2.86 7.37
C TRP A 130 8.78 -2.80 7.17
N VAL A 131 9.41 -1.63 7.34
CA VAL A 131 10.87 -1.47 7.23
C VAL A 131 11.61 -2.34 8.26
N PHE A 132 11.03 -2.54 9.45
CA PHE A 132 11.57 -3.42 10.48
C PHE A 132 11.02 -4.86 10.43
N ALA A 133 10.24 -5.22 9.41
CA ALA A 133 9.66 -6.55 9.30
C ALA A 133 10.73 -7.58 8.91
N VAL A 134 11.20 -8.34 9.91
CA VAL A 134 12.14 -9.45 9.73
C VAL A 134 11.43 -10.78 9.46
N ASP A 135 10.13 -10.85 9.74
CA ASP A 135 9.30 -12.04 9.65
C ASP A 135 7.92 -11.75 9.03
N PHE A 136 7.29 -12.80 8.51
CA PHE A 136 5.99 -12.68 7.83
C PHE A 136 4.86 -12.13 8.72
N PRO A 137 4.72 -12.52 10.00
CA PRO A 137 3.75 -11.91 10.92
C PRO A 137 3.88 -10.40 11.06
N THR A 138 5.09 -9.87 11.23
CA THR A 138 5.34 -8.42 11.32
C THR A 138 4.98 -7.71 10.01
N PHE A 139 5.27 -8.34 8.86
CA PHE A 139 4.80 -7.84 7.56
C PHE A 139 3.27 -7.79 7.49
N VAL A 140 2.56 -8.84 7.91
CA VAL A 140 1.09 -8.85 7.95
C VAL A 140 0.56 -7.78 8.90
N ALA A 141 1.17 -7.61 10.07
CA ALA A 141 0.80 -6.56 11.02
C ALA A 141 0.93 -5.15 10.41
N SER A 142 2.00 -4.90 9.64
CA SER A 142 2.14 -3.65 8.89
C SER A 142 0.97 -3.40 7.94
N ARG A 143 0.50 -4.44 7.21
CA ARG A 143 -0.64 -4.33 6.29
C ARG A 143 -1.95 -4.10 7.03
N ILE A 144 -2.11 -4.67 8.22
CA ILE A 144 -3.29 -4.43 9.06
C ILE A 144 -3.33 -2.96 9.50
N VAL A 145 -2.21 -2.43 10.00
CA VAL A 145 -2.12 -1.02 10.42
C VAL A 145 -2.35 -0.08 9.24
N GLY A 146 -1.78 -0.40 8.06
CA GLY A 146 -2.02 0.34 6.83
C GLY A 146 -3.50 0.35 6.44
N GLY A 147 -4.13 -0.82 6.28
CA GLY A 147 -5.53 -0.92 5.89
C GLY A 147 -6.50 -0.24 6.85
N LEU A 148 -6.22 -0.29 8.16
CA LEU A 148 -7.01 0.43 9.17
C LEU A 148 -6.81 1.95 9.12
N SER A 149 -5.69 2.41 8.58
CA SER A 149 -5.37 3.83 8.43
C SER A 149 -5.71 4.37 7.05
N GLU A 150 -6.12 3.52 6.11
CA GLU A 150 -6.36 3.78 4.69
C GLU A 150 -7.69 4.53 4.38
N GLY A 151 -7.97 5.64 5.06
CA GLY A 151 -9.13 6.51 4.78
C GLY A 151 -8.80 7.77 3.97
N ASN A 152 -7.52 8.03 3.74
CA ASN A 152 -7.01 9.23 3.07
C ASN A 152 -7.53 9.40 1.62
N VAL A 153 -7.72 8.33 0.86
CA VAL A 153 -8.23 8.41 -0.53
C VAL A 153 -9.67 8.95 -0.52
N GLN A 154 -10.53 8.38 0.32
CA GLN A 154 -11.93 8.84 0.42
C GLN A 154 -11.99 10.27 0.95
N LEU A 155 -11.17 10.62 1.94
CA LEU A 155 -11.05 11.99 2.44
C LEU A 155 -10.53 12.96 1.36
N ALA A 156 -9.56 12.56 0.55
CA ALA A 156 -9.02 13.38 -0.52
C ALA A 156 -10.09 13.68 -1.58
N ILE A 157 -10.88 12.67 -1.98
CA ILE A 157 -12.03 12.85 -2.88
C ILE A 157 -13.06 13.80 -2.27
N ALA A 158 -13.34 13.63 -0.98
CA ALA A 158 -14.31 14.45 -0.26
C ALA A 158 -13.84 15.92 -0.19
N ILE A 159 -12.59 16.18 0.22
CA ILE A 159 -12.01 17.54 0.26
C ILE A 159 -11.94 18.15 -1.15
N ALA A 160 -11.53 17.36 -2.14
CA ALA A 160 -11.47 17.78 -3.54
C ALA A 160 -12.86 18.21 -4.06
N THR A 161 -13.92 17.51 -3.62
CA THR A 161 -15.31 17.87 -3.94
C THR A 161 -15.74 19.15 -3.24
N ASP A 162 -15.42 19.32 -1.95
CA ASP A 162 -15.80 20.53 -1.18
C ASP A 162 -15.18 21.81 -1.75
N VAL A 163 -13.94 21.75 -2.23
CA VAL A 163 -13.21 22.91 -2.78
C VAL A 163 -13.47 23.15 -4.26
N SER A 164 -14.31 22.32 -4.90
CA SER A 164 -14.64 22.39 -6.32
C SER A 164 -15.98 23.09 -6.58
N SER A 165 -16.05 23.86 -7.68
CA SER A 165 -17.33 24.33 -8.25
C SER A 165 -17.85 23.32 -9.26
N GLU A 166 -19.12 23.40 -9.66
CA GLU A 166 -19.72 22.47 -10.62
C GLU A 166 -18.91 22.34 -11.91
N ASP A 167 -18.46 23.47 -12.46
CA ASP A 167 -17.68 23.51 -13.71
C ASP A 167 -16.31 22.84 -13.61
N ASN A 168 -15.69 22.84 -12.42
CA ASN A 168 -14.31 22.35 -12.24
C ASN A 168 -14.21 21.04 -11.45
N ARG A 169 -15.33 20.49 -10.97
CA ARG A 169 -15.39 19.26 -10.17
C ARG A 169 -14.85 18.06 -10.94
N GLY A 170 -15.25 17.90 -12.20
CA GLY A 170 -14.75 16.83 -13.06
C GLY A 170 -13.22 16.83 -13.19
N ALA A 171 -12.64 17.99 -13.52
CA ALA A 171 -11.18 18.14 -13.62
C ALA A 171 -10.48 17.93 -12.27
N THR A 172 -11.10 18.37 -11.17
CA THR A 172 -10.55 18.23 -9.82
C THR A 172 -10.52 16.77 -9.37
N LEU A 173 -11.58 16.00 -9.66
CA LEU A 173 -11.62 14.56 -9.40
C LEU A 173 -10.71 13.77 -10.34
N ALA A 174 -10.52 14.23 -11.58
CA ALA A 174 -9.57 13.61 -12.51
C ALA A 174 -8.11 13.67 -11.98
N LEU A 175 -7.73 14.72 -11.23
CA LEU A 175 -6.40 14.80 -10.60
C LEU A 175 -6.13 13.64 -9.62
N VAL A 176 -7.16 13.17 -8.90
CA VAL A 176 -7.05 11.99 -8.03
C VAL A 176 -6.73 10.76 -8.87
N GLY A 177 -7.45 10.53 -9.98
CA GLY A 177 -7.20 9.41 -10.90
C GLY A 177 -5.81 9.48 -11.57
N VAL A 178 -5.32 10.69 -11.87
CA VAL A 178 -3.96 10.90 -12.37
C VAL A 178 -2.93 10.48 -11.32
N ALA A 179 -3.13 10.82 -10.04
CA ALA A 179 -2.23 10.39 -8.97
C ALA A 179 -2.16 8.85 -8.86
N PHE A 180 -3.30 8.15 -8.97
CA PHE A 180 -3.32 6.69 -9.04
C PHE A 180 -2.54 6.16 -10.24
N SER A 181 -2.77 6.73 -11.42
CA SER A 181 -2.10 6.28 -12.64
C SER A 181 -0.58 6.44 -12.55
N ILE A 182 -0.10 7.58 -12.01
CA ILE A 182 1.32 7.84 -11.79
C ILE A 182 1.89 6.84 -10.77
N ALA A 183 1.26 6.68 -9.61
CA ALA A 183 1.76 5.80 -8.56
C ALA A 183 1.90 4.33 -8.99
N PHE A 184 0.93 3.81 -9.77
CA PHE A 184 0.98 2.45 -10.30
C PHE A 184 2.03 2.28 -11.42
N THR A 185 2.31 3.33 -12.19
CA THR A 185 3.32 3.30 -13.27
C THR A 185 4.73 3.46 -12.70
N ASP A 186 4.96 4.53 -11.94
CA ASP A 186 6.27 4.89 -11.42
C ASP A 186 6.74 3.95 -10.32
N GLY A 187 5.81 3.43 -9.49
CA GLY A 187 6.14 2.41 -8.49
C GLY A 187 6.76 1.15 -9.11
N LEU A 188 6.25 0.71 -10.27
CA LEU A 188 6.82 -0.42 -11.00
C LEU A 188 8.20 -0.08 -11.60
N PHE A 189 8.36 1.14 -12.12
CA PHE A 189 9.63 1.59 -12.69
C PHE A 189 10.74 1.70 -11.63
N ILE A 190 10.45 2.28 -10.47
CA ILE A 190 11.39 2.38 -9.34
C ILE A 190 11.84 1.00 -8.89
N PHE A 191 10.90 0.05 -8.80
CA PHE A 191 11.22 -1.33 -8.48
C PHE A 191 12.16 -1.96 -9.53
N GLN A 192 11.87 -1.78 -10.82
CA GLN A 192 12.68 -2.33 -11.91
C GLN A 192 14.11 -1.76 -11.87
N ALA A 193 14.25 -0.44 -11.72
CA ALA A 193 15.54 0.24 -11.60
C ALA A 193 16.33 -0.21 -10.36
N SER A 194 15.65 -0.54 -9.26
CA SER A 194 16.27 -1.07 -8.05
C SER A 194 16.81 -2.49 -8.26
N ARG A 195 16.11 -3.33 -9.03
CA ARG A 195 16.59 -4.68 -9.38
C ARG A 195 17.82 -4.64 -10.28
N ASP A 196 17.85 -3.75 -11.26
CA ASP A 196 18.99 -3.60 -12.16
C ASP A 196 20.25 -3.23 -11.36
N LYS A 197 20.17 -2.28 -10.43
CA LYS A 197 21.32 -1.95 -9.57
C LYS A 197 21.82 -3.14 -8.76
N THR A 198 20.94 -3.93 -8.15
CA THR A 198 21.34 -5.15 -7.42
C THR A 198 21.92 -6.23 -8.36
N THR A 199 21.55 -6.22 -9.65
CA THR A 199 22.11 -7.11 -10.67
C THR A 199 23.47 -6.61 -11.18
N ILE A 200 23.67 -5.28 -11.24
CA ILE A 200 24.95 -4.65 -11.60
C ILE A 200 25.98 -4.83 -10.48
N TYR A 201 25.57 -4.78 -9.21
CA TYR A 201 26.41 -5.18 -8.07
C TYR A 201 26.30 -6.68 -7.84
N ASN A 202 26.75 -7.47 -8.81
CA ASN A 202 26.66 -8.92 -8.73
C ASN A 202 27.49 -9.43 -7.54
N PHE A 203 26.80 -10.02 -6.55
CA PHE A 203 27.40 -10.65 -5.36
C PHE A 203 28.43 -11.74 -5.71
N GLU A 204 28.40 -12.28 -6.94
CA GLU A 204 29.37 -13.24 -7.45
C GLU A 204 30.74 -12.61 -7.77
N GLU A 205 30.79 -11.36 -8.21
CA GLU A 205 32.06 -10.68 -8.54
C GLU A 205 32.85 -10.35 -7.26
N ILE A 206 32.13 -9.92 -6.21
CA ILE A 206 32.69 -9.69 -4.87
C ILE A 206 33.12 -11.00 -4.18
N GLN A 207 32.34 -12.08 -4.32
CA GLN A 207 32.71 -13.40 -3.78
C GLN A 207 33.88 -14.04 -4.54
N HIS A 208 33.98 -13.81 -5.84
CA HIS A 208 35.09 -14.27 -6.66
C HIS A 208 36.39 -13.51 -6.34
N ASP A 209 36.34 -12.21 -6.09
CA ASP A 209 37.51 -11.42 -5.68
C ASP A 209 37.99 -11.76 -4.26
N ILE A 210 37.07 -12.06 -3.33
CA ILE A 210 37.43 -12.52 -1.97
C ILE A 210 38.10 -13.90 -1.98
N ARG A 211 37.83 -14.77 -2.96
CA ARG A 211 38.49 -16.09 -3.09
C ARG A 211 39.85 -16.04 -3.78
N ARG A 212 40.25 -14.89 -4.34
CA ARG A 212 41.56 -14.69 -4.99
C ARG A 212 42.60 -14.01 -4.11
N ILE A 213 42.22 -13.63 -2.88
CA ILE A 213 43.12 -13.12 -1.82
C ILE A 213 43.34 -14.24 -0.81
#